data_AF-A0A090WY55-F1
#
_entry.id   AF-A0A090WY55-F1
#
_cell.length_a   1.000
_cell.length_b   1.000
_cell.length_c   1.000
_cell.angle_alpha   90.00
_cell.angle_beta   90.00
_cell.angle_gamma   90.00
#
_symmetry.space_group_name_H-M   'P 1'
#
loop_
_entity.id
_entity.type
_entity.pdbx_description
1 polymer ?
#
loop_
_entity_poly.entity_id
_entity_poly.type
_entity_poly.pdbx_seq_one_letter_code
_entity_poly.pdbx_strand_id
1 'polypeptide(L)'
;MHGQGCIESNPYQQGWFVPHDIEGLKELMGGEEAFKTELVSFFENTPDDFLWNNYYNHPNEPVHHVPFMLNEAGVPHLTQKYTRQICSDAYGTDPYGLCGNEDVGQMSAWYVLASIGIHPIAPGDNKYQITSPVFSDIEIKLDQNYYTGKTFKIVANNNSEENIYIQSMTLNGKPLNRFYITHQEITQGGVLEMEMGLKPKIN
;
A
#
# COMPACT_ATOMS: atom_id res chain seq x y z
N MET A 1 -5.66 -25.22 4.36
CA MET A 1 -6.82 -25.41 3.44
C MET A 1 -6.36 -26.22 2.25
N HIS A 2 -6.99 -27.37 1.99
CA HIS A 2 -6.77 -28.13 0.75
C HIS A 2 -8.13 -28.34 0.08
N GLY A 3 -8.20 -28.16 -1.24
CA GLY A 3 -9.37 -28.54 -2.06
C GLY A 3 -10.31 -27.42 -2.53
N GLN A 4 -9.97 -26.14 -2.34
CA GLN A 4 -10.78 -24.99 -2.81
C GLN A 4 -10.26 -24.36 -4.13
N GLY A 5 -9.23 -24.94 -4.75
CA GLY A 5 -8.59 -24.36 -5.95
C GLY A 5 -7.64 -23.19 -5.66
N CYS A 6 -7.40 -22.88 -4.38
CA CYS A 6 -6.49 -21.83 -3.91
C CYS A 6 -5.43 -22.42 -2.95
N ILE A 7 -4.31 -21.71 -2.79
CA ILE A 7 -3.21 -22.05 -1.86
C ILE A 7 -3.10 -20.90 -0.86
N GLU A 8 -3.16 -21.21 0.44
CA GLU A 8 -3.02 -20.24 1.55
C GLU A 8 -3.97 -19.03 1.49
N SER A 9 -5.08 -19.21 0.78
CA SER A 9 -6.14 -18.23 0.62
C SER A 9 -7.48 -18.94 0.35
N ASN A 10 -8.55 -18.16 0.35
CA ASN A 10 -9.86 -18.59 -0.15
C ASN A 10 -10.15 -17.96 -1.53
N PRO A 11 -11.21 -18.39 -2.25
CA PRO A 11 -11.53 -17.84 -3.57
C PRO A 11 -11.78 -16.32 -3.59
N TYR A 12 -12.27 -15.73 -2.50
CA TYR A 12 -12.52 -14.30 -2.41
C TYR A 12 -11.21 -13.50 -2.32
N GLN A 13 -10.29 -13.95 -1.48
CA GLN A 13 -8.93 -13.41 -1.36
C GLN A 13 -8.15 -13.56 -2.68
N GLN A 14 -8.18 -14.77 -3.25
CA GLN A 14 -7.51 -15.07 -4.52
C GLN A 14 -8.08 -14.28 -5.70
N GLY A 15 -9.37 -13.93 -5.66
CA GLY A 15 -10.06 -13.16 -6.69
C GLY A 15 -9.43 -11.78 -6.95
N TRP A 16 -8.75 -11.20 -5.97
CA TRP A 16 -8.05 -9.93 -6.10
C TRP A 16 -6.67 -10.04 -6.79
N PHE A 17 -6.17 -11.26 -7.04
CA PHE A 17 -4.80 -11.49 -7.52
C PHE A 17 -4.67 -11.37 -9.05
N VAL A 18 -5.10 -10.23 -9.61
CA VAL A 18 -4.91 -9.86 -11.02
C VAL A 18 -4.12 -8.54 -11.11
N PRO A 19 -2.92 -8.46 -10.50
CA PRO A 19 -2.25 -7.18 -10.28
C PRO A 19 -1.81 -6.48 -11.58
N HIS A 20 -1.61 -7.24 -12.66
CA HIS A 20 -1.16 -6.73 -13.96
C HIS A 20 -2.29 -6.13 -14.82
N ASP A 21 -3.56 -6.42 -14.51
CA ASP A 21 -4.71 -5.99 -15.30
C ASP A 21 -5.92 -5.68 -14.40
N ILE A 22 -5.78 -4.64 -13.57
CA ILE A 22 -6.84 -4.17 -12.67
C ILE A 22 -8.05 -3.66 -13.48
N GLU A 23 -7.82 -3.09 -14.66
CA GLU A 23 -8.90 -2.63 -15.54
C GLU A 23 -9.74 -3.80 -16.08
N GLY A 24 -9.11 -4.88 -16.52
CA GLY A 24 -9.83 -6.12 -16.87
C GLY A 24 -10.58 -6.73 -15.68
N LEU A 25 -9.99 -6.70 -14.48
CA LEU A 25 -10.68 -7.14 -13.26
C LEU A 25 -11.91 -6.28 -12.96
N LYS A 26 -11.81 -4.94 -13.05
CA LYS A 26 -12.94 -4.02 -12.89
C LYS A 26 -14.05 -4.34 -13.88
N GLU A 27 -13.74 -4.57 -15.15
CA GLU A 27 -14.73 -4.93 -16.17
C GLU A 27 -15.48 -6.21 -15.80
N LEU A 28 -14.76 -7.27 -15.41
CA LEU A 28 -15.34 -8.56 -14.99
C LEU A 28 -16.22 -8.45 -13.74
N MET A 29 -15.90 -7.54 -12.83
CA MET A 29 -16.67 -7.29 -11.61
C MET A 29 -17.93 -6.44 -11.84
N GLY A 30 -18.13 -5.90 -13.06
CA GLY A 30 -19.28 -5.05 -13.39
C GLY A 30 -18.98 -3.56 -13.42
N GLY A 31 -17.71 -3.18 -13.55
CA GLY A 31 -17.23 -1.80 -13.69
C GLY A 31 -16.70 -1.18 -12.40
N GLU A 32 -16.26 0.07 -12.50
CA GLU A 32 -15.58 0.82 -11.43
C GLU A 32 -16.34 0.84 -10.10
N GLU A 33 -17.65 1.13 -10.13
CA GLU A 33 -18.45 1.22 -8.91
C GLU A 33 -18.63 -0.14 -8.22
N ALA A 34 -18.74 -1.23 -8.99
CA ALA A 34 -18.87 -2.58 -8.45
C ALA A 34 -17.54 -3.02 -7.83
N PHE A 35 -16.42 -2.81 -8.53
CA PHE A 35 -15.07 -3.05 -8.01
C PHE A 35 -14.82 -2.30 -6.70
N LYS A 36 -15.10 -0.98 -6.68
CA LYS A 36 -14.93 -0.14 -5.49
C LYS A 36 -15.81 -0.62 -4.33
N THR A 37 -17.09 -0.89 -4.59
CA THR A 37 -18.03 -1.35 -3.54
C THR A 37 -17.57 -2.66 -2.92
N GLU A 38 -17.16 -3.61 -3.75
CA GLU A 38 -16.70 -4.91 -3.31
C GLU A 38 -15.38 -4.81 -2.53
N LEU A 39 -14.44 -3.99 -3.00
CA LEU A 39 -13.14 -3.79 -2.36
C LEU A 39 -13.28 -3.06 -1.01
N VAL A 40 -14.16 -2.06 -0.93
CA VAL A 40 -14.46 -1.39 0.34
C VAL A 40 -15.12 -2.36 1.32
N SER A 41 -16.09 -3.15 0.86
CA SER A 41 -16.74 -4.20 1.66
C SER A 41 -15.74 -5.23 2.19
N PHE A 42 -14.77 -5.64 1.36
CA PHE A 42 -13.70 -6.56 1.76
C PHE A 42 -12.96 -6.04 2.99
N PHE A 43 -12.59 -4.76 3.02
CA PHE A 43 -11.92 -4.18 4.17
C PHE A 43 -12.84 -3.83 5.34
N GLU A 44 -14.08 -3.39 5.10
CA GLU A 44 -15.04 -3.09 6.17
C GLU A 44 -15.41 -4.33 7.00
N ASN A 45 -15.34 -5.53 6.41
CA ASN A 45 -15.57 -6.79 7.10
C ASN A 45 -14.28 -7.45 7.64
N THR A 46 -13.12 -6.83 7.44
CA THR A 46 -11.85 -7.34 7.95
C THR A 46 -11.75 -7.11 9.47
N PRO A 47 -11.43 -8.15 10.27
CA PRO A 47 -11.15 -8.00 11.70
C PRO A 47 -9.93 -7.11 11.95
N ASP A 48 -9.97 -6.34 13.05
CA ASP A 48 -8.90 -5.40 13.42
C ASP A 48 -7.55 -6.09 13.74
N ASP A 49 -7.54 -7.39 14.05
CA ASP A 49 -6.31 -8.15 14.31
C ASP A 49 -5.59 -8.61 13.03
N PHE A 50 -6.24 -8.46 11.88
CA PHE A 50 -5.77 -8.91 10.56
C PHE A 50 -5.35 -10.38 10.46
N LEU A 51 -5.67 -11.22 11.46
CA LEU A 51 -5.33 -12.63 11.49
C LEU A 51 -6.17 -13.42 10.49
N TRP A 52 -6.02 -14.74 10.46
CA TRP A 52 -6.74 -15.59 9.53
C TRP A 52 -8.26 -15.36 9.54
N ASN A 53 -8.82 -14.91 8.41
CA ASN A 53 -10.25 -14.66 8.24
C ASN A 53 -10.68 -14.80 6.76
N ASN A 54 -11.94 -14.49 6.44
CA ASN A 54 -12.48 -14.65 5.07
C ASN A 54 -12.14 -13.47 4.13
N TYR A 55 -11.74 -12.33 4.69
CA TYR A 55 -11.50 -11.06 4.03
C TYR A 55 -9.99 -10.78 3.96
N TYR A 56 -9.53 -9.56 4.24
CA TYR A 56 -8.10 -9.27 4.27
C TYR A 56 -7.46 -9.94 5.48
N ASN A 57 -6.47 -10.80 5.24
CA ASN A 57 -5.66 -11.39 6.29
C ASN A 57 -4.19 -11.09 5.99
N HIS A 58 -3.53 -10.38 6.89
CA HIS A 58 -2.15 -9.96 6.69
C HIS A 58 -1.10 -11.09 6.78
N PRO A 59 -1.35 -12.23 7.46
CA PRO A 59 -0.38 -13.33 7.52
C PRO A 59 -0.08 -14.05 6.20
N ASN A 60 -0.83 -13.81 5.11
CA ASN A 60 -0.63 -14.52 3.85
C ASN A 60 -0.53 -13.56 2.66
N GLU A 61 0.45 -13.83 1.80
CA GLU A 61 0.90 -13.01 0.69
C GLU A 61 -0.12 -12.74 -0.42
N PRO A 62 -1.08 -13.64 -0.76
CA PRO A 62 -2.00 -13.44 -1.87
C PRO A 62 -2.84 -12.17 -1.77
N VAL A 63 -2.92 -11.54 -0.60
CA VAL A 63 -3.67 -10.29 -0.41
C VAL A 63 -2.79 -9.07 -0.08
N HIS A 64 -1.46 -9.20 -0.01
CA HIS A 64 -0.57 -8.11 0.41
C HIS A 64 -0.65 -6.85 -0.47
N HIS A 65 -1.00 -6.98 -1.75
CA HIS A 65 -1.16 -5.86 -2.68
C HIS A 65 -2.53 -5.16 -2.58
N VAL A 66 -3.53 -5.83 -2.00
CA VAL A 66 -4.94 -5.41 -2.02
C VAL A 66 -5.20 -4.05 -1.34
N PRO A 67 -4.54 -3.67 -0.22
CA PRO A 67 -4.73 -2.35 0.38
C PRO A 67 -4.41 -1.21 -0.59
N PHE A 68 -3.47 -1.43 -1.50
CA PHE A 68 -3.04 -0.42 -2.47
C PHE A 68 -3.96 -0.32 -3.68
N MET A 69 -4.78 -1.34 -3.94
CA MET A 69 -5.81 -1.30 -4.98
C MET A 69 -6.92 -0.28 -4.69
N LEU A 70 -7.07 0.16 -3.43
CA LEU A 70 -7.99 1.23 -3.04
C LEU A 70 -7.64 2.57 -3.71
N ASN A 71 -6.37 2.80 -4.08
CA ASN A 71 -5.98 3.93 -4.92
C ASN A 71 -6.58 3.82 -6.33
N GLU A 72 -6.53 2.62 -6.92
CA GLU A 72 -7.08 2.33 -8.25
C GLU A 72 -8.61 2.33 -8.26
N ALA A 73 -9.25 2.15 -7.11
CA ALA A 73 -10.70 2.30 -6.89
C ALA A 73 -11.14 3.74 -6.60
N GLY A 74 -10.22 4.71 -6.63
CA GLY A 74 -10.51 6.13 -6.40
C GLY A 74 -10.81 6.49 -4.95
N VAL A 75 -10.42 5.64 -3.98
CA VAL A 75 -10.61 5.86 -2.54
C VAL A 75 -9.27 5.84 -1.78
N PRO A 76 -8.29 6.67 -2.17
CA PRO A 76 -6.92 6.63 -1.63
C PRO A 76 -6.83 6.90 -0.12
N HIS A 77 -7.83 7.58 0.45
CA HIS A 77 -7.92 7.77 1.89
C HIS A 77 -8.10 6.44 2.65
N LEU A 78 -8.70 5.42 2.02
CA LEU A 78 -8.79 4.08 2.61
C LEU A 78 -7.46 3.33 2.51
N THR A 79 -6.69 3.49 1.43
CA THR A 79 -5.30 3.00 1.37
C THR A 79 -4.49 3.53 2.54
N GLN A 80 -4.56 4.84 2.77
CA GLN A 80 -3.87 5.54 3.87
C GLN A 80 -4.31 5.01 5.23
N LYS A 81 -5.63 4.85 5.46
CA LYS A 81 -6.18 4.29 6.70
C LYS A 81 -5.67 2.87 6.96
N TYR A 82 -5.91 1.95 6.03
CA TYR A 82 -5.66 0.52 6.27
C TYR A 82 -4.17 0.21 6.34
N THR A 83 -3.33 0.80 5.49
CA THR A 83 -1.88 0.55 5.57
C THR A 83 -1.27 1.05 6.88
N ARG A 84 -1.74 2.18 7.43
CA ARG A 84 -1.33 2.67 8.75
C ARG A 84 -1.78 1.75 9.87
N GLN A 85 -3.03 1.28 9.80
CA GLN A 85 -3.56 0.32 10.77
C GLN A 85 -2.78 -0.99 10.73
N ILE A 86 -2.53 -1.54 9.54
CA ILE A 86 -1.74 -2.77 9.37
C ILE A 86 -0.32 -2.60 9.91
N CYS A 87 0.37 -1.49 9.61
CA CYS A 87 1.71 -1.23 10.15
C CYS A 87 1.71 -1.13 11.69
N SER A 88 0.64 -0.62 12.29
CA SER A 88 0.49 -0.47 13.75
C SER A 88 0.19 -1.81 14.43
N ASP A 89 -0.74 -2.58 13.86
CA ASP A 89 -1.42 -3.64 14.59
C ASP A 89 -0.92 -5.04 14.20
N ALA A 90 -0.33 -5.20 13.00
CA ALA A 90 0.19 -6.47 12.51
C ALA A 90 1.71 -6.65 12.74
N TYR A 91 2.39 -5.61 13.24
CA TYR A 91 3.84 -5.59 13.45
C TYR A 91 4.22 -5.08 14.84
N GLY A 92 5.27 -5.67 15.40
CA GLY A 92 5.86 -5.34 16.70
C GLY A 92 7.35 -5.66 16.72
N THR A 93 8.01 -5.27 17.81
CA THR A 93 9.48 -5.44 17.96
C THR A 93 9.86 -6.55 18.94
N ASP A 94 8.89 -7.20 19.56
CA ASP A 94 9.10 -8.33 20.45
C ASP A 94 9.16 -9.67 19.68
N PRO A 95 9.52 -10.81 20.33
CA PRO A 95 9.64 -12.11 19.67
C PRO A 95 8.36 -12.63 18.98
N TYR A 96 7.18 -12.07 19.28
CA TYR A 96 5.89 -12.35 18.67
C TYR A 96 5.39 -11.20 17.80
N GLY A 97 6.26 -10.27 17.42
CA GLY A 97 5.92 -9.03 16.71
C GLY A 97 5.50 -9.21 15.25
N LEU A 98 5.21 -10.41 14.78
CA LEU A 98 4.65 -10.65 13.44
C LEU A 98 3.33 -11.38 13.57
N CYS A 99 2.32 -10.95 12.82
CA CYS A 99 1.01 -11.60 12.80
C CYS A 99 1.01 -12.99 12.12
N GLY A 100 2.11 -13.36 11.46
CA GLY A 100 2.26 -14.58 10.66
C GLY A 100 3.71 -15.01 10.49
N ASN A 101 3.95 -15.92 9.55
CA ASN A 101 5.30 -16.30 9.16
C ASN A 101 6.01 -15.08 8.54
N GLU A 102 7.34 -15.04 8.66
CA GLU A 102 8.14 -13.94 8.09
C GLU A 102 8.31 -14.05 6.56
N ASP A 103 8.22 -15.28 6.06
CA ASP A 103 8.31 -15.68 4.66
C ASP A 103 9.49 -15.07 3.89
N VAL A 104 10.68 -15.26 4.48
CA VAL A 104 11.99 -15.02 3.85
C VAL A 104 12.15 -13.58 3.39
N GLY A 105 11.72 -12.64 4.22
CA GLY A 105 11.78 -11.21 3.96
C GLY A 105 10.49 -10.60 3.44
N GLN A 106 9.47 -11.38 3.08
CA GLN A 106 8.27 -10.85 2.44
C GLN A 106 7.45 -9.95 3.37
N MET A 107 7.19 -10.37 4.60
CA MET A 107 6.49 -9.53 5.60
C MET A 107 7.31 -8.28 5.93
N SER A 108 8.62 -8.49 6.17
CA SER A 108 9.55 -7.40 6.47
C SER A 108 9.61 -6.37 5.33
N ALA A 109 9.65 -6.81 4.08
CA ALA A 109 9.68 -5.94 2.91
C ALA A 109 8.36 -5.18 2.73
N TRP A 110 7.22 -5.82 2.99
CA TRP A 110 5.92 -5.16 3.00
C TRP A 110 5.91 -3.99 3.99
N TYR A 111 6.33 -4.23 5.23
CA TYR A 111 6.43 -3.17 6.24
C TYR A 111 7.40 -2.07 5.83
N VAL A 112 8.61 -2.41 5.37
CA VAL A 112 9.60 -1.41 4.94
C VAL A 112 9.02 -0.51 3.85
N LEU A 113 8.39 -1.07 2.83
CA LEU A 113 7.81 -0.30 1.73
C LEU A 113 6.59 0.53 2.21
N ALA A 114 5.61 -0.10 2.85
CA ALA A 114 4.40 0.58 3.31
C ALA A 114 4.71 1.70 4.32
N SER A 115 5.63 1.46 5.25
CA SER A 115 6.00 2.43 6.31
C SER A 115 6.75 3.65 5.77
N ILE A 116 7.49 3.54 4.66
CA ILE A 116 8.07 4.70 3.98
C ILE A 116 7.08 5.42 3.05
N GLY A 117 5.87 4.87 2.89
CA GLY A 117 4.76 5.50 2.17
C GLY A 117 4.60 5.05 0.72
N ILE A 118 5.20 3.93 0.29
CA ILE A 118 5.06 3.42 -1.09
C ILE A 118 4.98 1.90 -1.18
N HIS A 119 4.25 1.32 -2.13
CA HIS A 119 4.27 -0.13 -2.36
C HIS A 119 3.89 -0.51 -3.81
N PRO A 120 4.52 -1.50 -4.44
CA PRO A 120 4.10 -1.97 -5.76
C PRO A 120 2.85 -2.87 -5.66
N ILE A 121 1.89 -2.72 -6.57
CA ILE A 121 0.81 -3.72 -6.72
C ILE A 121 1.30 -4.91 -7.56
N ALA A 122 1.94 -4.61 -8.69
CA ALA A 122 2.39 -5.59 -9.66
C ALA A 122 3.91 -5.52 -9.82
N PRO A 123 4.68 -6.47 -9.26
CA PRO A 123 6.08 -6.61 -9.61
C PRO A 123 6.25 -6.73 -11.14
N GLY A 124 7.07 -5.87 -11.73
CA GLY A 124 7.22 -5.74 -13.19
C GLY A 124 6.50 -4.53 -13.78
N ASP A 125 5.53 -3.94 -13.07
CA ASP A 125 5.10 -2.56 -13.32
C ASP A 125 6.11 -1.60 -12.67
N ASN A 126 6.38 -0.47 -13.32
CA ASN A 126 7.29 0.56 -12.85
C ASN A 126 6.60 1.56 -11.91
N LYS A 127 5.45 1.20 -11.32
CA LYS A 127 4.67 2.06 -10.42
C LYS A 127 4.72 1.55 -8.98
N TYR A 128 4.85 2.51 -8.08
CA TYR A 128 4.66 2.32 -6.64
C TYR A 128 3.47 3.17 -6.21
N GLN A 129 2.48 2.53 -5.62
CA GLN A 129 1.32 3.18 -5.04
C GLN A 129 1.76 3.97 -3.81
N ILE A 130 1.33 5.22 -3.72
CA ILE A 130 1.59 6.09 -2.58
C ILE A 130 0.58 5.76 -1.48
N THR A 131 1.07 5.69 -0.24
CA THR A 131 0.26 5.56 0.96
C THR A 131 0.72 6.53 2.06
N SER A 132 0.10 6.45 3.23
CA SER A 132 0.46 7.22 4.42
C SER A 132 1.73 6.65 5.07
N PRO A 133 2.84 7.41 5.09
CA PRO A 133 4.07 6.94 5.72
C PRO A 133 3.93 6.93 7.25
N VAL A 134 4.69 6.05 7.90
CA VAL A 134 4.83 6.00 9.36
C VAL A 134 5.83 7.07 9.84
N PHE A 135 6.86 7.35 9.05
CA PHE A 135 7.91 8.33 9.38
C PHE A 135 7.66 9.69 8.72
N SER A 136 8.20 10.77 9.32
CA SER A 136 8.05 12.13 8.78
C SER A 136 9.13 12.50 7.75
N ASP A 137 10.33 11.91 7.84
CA ASP A 137 11.45 12.16 6.92
C ASP A 137 12.10 10.81 6.57
N ILE A 138 12.08 10.48 5.28
CA ILE A 138 12.69 9.26 4.74
C ILE A 138 13.70 9.66 3.67
N GLU A 139 14.90 9.09 3.75
CA GLU A 139 15.96 9.25 2.76
C GLU A 139 16.37 7.90 2.15
N ILE A 140 16.09 7.71 0.85
CA ILE A 140 16.49 6.54 0.07
C ILE A 140 17.79 6.88 -0.66
N LYS A 141 18.89 6.24 -0.26
CA LYS A 141 20.18 6.35 -0.95
C LYS A 141 20.21 5.39 -2.14
N LEU A 142 20.37 5.94 -3.33
CA LEU A 142 20.37 5.19 -4.59
C LEU A 142 21.80 4.76 -4.95
N ASP A 143 21.94 3.55 -5.47
CA ASP A 143 23.22 3.05 -5.96
C ASP A 143 23.64 3.82 -7.24
N GLN A 144 24.77 4.50 -7.16
CA GLN A 144 25.29 5.34 -8.24
C GLN A 144 25.85 4.54 -9.42
N ASN A 145 26.05 3.22 -9.26
CA ASN A 145 26.39 2.35 -10.38
C ASN A 145 25.21 2.15 -11.34
N TYR A 146 23.98 2.32 -10.84
CA TYR A 146 22.74 2.06 -11.60
C TYR A 146 21.92 3.34 -11.84
N TYR A 147 22.00 4.32 -10.94
CA TYR A 147 21.09 5.47 -10.93
C TYR A 147 21.81 6.81 -10.74
N THR A 148 21.34 7.85 -11.42
CA THR A 148 21.94 9.19 -11.38
C THR A 148 21.46 10.04 -10.20
N GLY A 149 20.30 9.73 -9.63
CA GLY A 149 19.61 10.57 -8.66
C GLY A 149 20.27 10.72 -7.29
N LYS A 150 21.22 9.85 -6.95
CA LYS A 150 21.92 9.72 -5.65
C LYS A 150 21.02 9.49 -4.44
N THR A 151 19.99 10.31 -4.26
CA THR A 151 19.07 10.30 -3.13
C THR A 151 17.66 10.68 -3.57
N PHE A 152 16.67 9.93 -3.12
CA PHE A 152 15.26 10.29 -3.17
C PHE A 152 14.71 10.45 -1.75
N LYS A 153 13.95 11.52 -1.50
CA LYS A 153 13.37 11.81 -0.19
C LYS A 153 11.85 11.75 -0.21
N ILE A 154 11.28 11.28 0.88
CA ILE A 154 9.85 11.40 1.16
C ILE A 154 9.72 12.20 2.46
N VAL A 155 9.06 13.35 2.38
CA VAL A 155 8.85 14.26 3.51
C VAL A 155 7.37 14.37 3.78
N ALA A 156 6.92 13.97 4.96
CA ALA A 156 5.53 14.02 5.38
C ALA A 156 5.35 15.05 6.50
N ASN A 157 5.06 16.28 6.09
CA ASN A 157 4.84 17.40 6.98
C ASN A 157 3.58 17.16 7.83
N ASN A 158 3.68 17.46 9.11
CA ASN A 158 2.61 17.25 10.10
C ASN A 158 2.21 15.77 10.31
N ASN A 159 2.99 14.80 9.85
CA ASN A 159 2.71 13.38 10.11
C ASN A 159 2.72 13.09 11.62
N SER A 160 1.75 12.31 12.08
CA SER A 160 1.66 11.82 13.45
C SER A 160 0.82 10.54 13.49
N GLU A 161 0.63 9.97 14.68
CA GLU A 161 -0.30 8.86 14.89
C GLU A 161 -1.74 9.20 14.46
N GLU A 162 -2.14 10.47 14.58
CA GLU A 162 -3.48 10.95 14.23
C GLU A 162 -3.55 11.54 12.81
N ASN A 163 -2.51 12.25 12.38
CA ASN A 163 -2.45 12.91 11.07
C ASN A 163 -1.98 11.93 9.99
N ILE A 164 -2.86 11.01 9.62
CA ILE A 164 -2.53 9.94 8.69
C ILE A 164 -2.92 10.24 7.24
N TYR A 165 -3.73 11.28 6.98
CA TYR A 165 -4.30 11.50 5.66
C TYR A 165 -3.53 12.55 4.86
N ILE A 166 -3.22 12.23 3.61
CA ILE A 166 -2.54 13.12 2.67
C ILE A 166 -3.52 14.20 2.19
N GLN A 167 -3.18 15.45 2.43
CA GLN A 167 -3.94 16.64 2.04
C GLN A 167 -3.47 17.23 0.71
N SER A 168 -2.17 17.14 0.42
CA SER A 168 -1.57 17.53 -0.84
C SER A 168 -0.22 16.86 -1.02
N MET A 169 0.21 16.71 -2.27
CA MET A 169 1.55 16.21 -2.59
C MET A 169 2.22 17.07 -3.64
N THR A 170 3.54 17.19 -3.54
CA THR A 170 4.38 17.69 -4.63
C THR A 170 5.52 16.74 -4.89
N LEU A 171 5.90 16.61 -6.16
CA LEU A 171 7.11 15.91 -6.58
C LEU A 171 8.05 16.94 -7.18
N ASN A 172 9.20 17.16 -6.55
CA ASN A 172 10.19 18.16 -6.94
C ASN A 172 9.58 19.56 -7.10
N GLY A 173 8.73 19.96 -6.14
CA GLY A 173 8.03 21.24 -6.10
C GLY A 173 6.85 21.39 -7.06
N LYS A 174 6.53 20.36 -7.86
CA LYS A 174 5.36 20.36 -8.77
C LYS A 174 4.19 19.60 -8.15
N PRO A 175 2.94 20.11 -8.24
CA PRO A 175 1.77 19.38 -7.74
C PRO A 175 1.66 17.97 -8.31
N LEU A 176 1.41 16.99 -7.44
CA LEU A 176 1.19 15.59 -7.80
C LEU A 176 -0.23 15.19 -7.39
N ASN A 177 -1.11 15.00 -8.39
CA ASN A 177 -2.53 14.70 -8.19
C ASN A 177 -2.87 13.21 -8.43
N ARG A 178 -1.86 12.35 -8.41
CA ARG A 178 -2.00 10.89 -8.53
C ARG A 178 -1.40 10.22 -7.30
N PHE A 179 -1.94 9.07 -6.93
CA PHE A 179 -1.47 8.28 -5.80
C PHE A 179 -0.49 7.17 -6.21
N TYR A 180 0.36 7.44 -7.21
CA TYR A 180 1.49 6.58 -7.53
C TYR A 180 2.70 7.42 -7.93
N ILE A 181 3.90 6.91 -7.68
CA ILE A 181 5.17 7.39 -8.25
C ILE A 181 5.80 6.29 -9.10
N THR A 182 6.60 6.66 -10.08
CA THR A 182 7.28 5.69 -10.94
C THR A 182 8.69 5.39 -10.46
N HIS A 183 9.23 4.21 -10.81
CA HIS A 183 10.62 3.85 -10.56
C HIS A 183 11.59 4.87 -11.16
N GLN A 184 11.27 5.43 -12.33
CA GLN A 184 12.08 6.48 -12.96
C GLN A 184 12.11 7.76 -12.12
N GLU A 185 10.97 8.18 -11.55
CA GLU A 185 10.90 9.36 -10.68
C GLU A 185 11.71 9.20 -9.40
N ILE A 186 11.71 7.99 -8.82
CA ILE A 186 12.54 7.68 -7.66
C ILE A 186 14.02 7.71 -8.05
N THR A 187 14.39 7.03 -9.13
CA THR A 187 15.81 6.83 -9.50
C THR A 187 16.49 8.05 -10.09
N GLN A 188 15.72 9.04 -10.56
CA GLN A 188 16.21 10.38 -10.88
C GLN A 188 16.52 11.22 -9.63
N GLY A 189 16.15 10.74 -8.44
CA GLY A 189 16.31 11.44 -7.18
C GLY A 189 15.33 12.60 -7.03
N GLY A 190 15.45 13.31 -5.92
CA GLY A 190 14.60 14.45 -5.60
C GLY A 190 13.75 14.24 -4.36
N VAL A 191 12.60 14.90 -4.30
CA VAL A 191 11.76 14.96 -3.08
C VAL A 191 10.28 14.81 -3.44
N LEU A 192 9.62 13.85 -2.80
CA LEU A 192 8.17 13.78 -2.66
C LEU A 192 7.77 14.40 -1.32
N GLU A 193 7.09 15.54 -1.36
CA GLU A 193 6.61 16.24 -0.18
C GLU A 193 5.10 16.05 -0.03
N MET A 194 4.66 15.68 1.16
CA MET A 194 3.27 15.44 1.52
C MET A 194 2.89 16.35 2.69
N GLU A 195 1.70 16.96 2.60
CA GLU A 195 1.06 17.60 3.76
C GLU A 195 0.07 16.63 4.37
N MET A 196 0.26 16.28 5.63
CA MET A 196 -0.60 15.33 6.35
C MET A 196 -1.67 16.05 7.17
N GLY A 197 -2.76 15.36 7.47
CA GLY A 197 -3.86 15.89 8.26
C GLY A 197 -4.75 14.82 8.88
N LEU A 198 -5.55 15.25 9.85
CA LEU A 198 -6.42 14.38 10.66
C LEU A 198 -7.60 13.78 9.89
N LYS A 199 -8.10 14.48 8.87
CA LYS A 199 -9.33 14.10 8.15
C LYS A 199 -9.01 13.65 6.73
N PRO A 200 -9.76 12.64 6.22
CA PRO A 200 -9.61 12.23 4.83
C PRO A 200 -9.97 13.39 3.90
N LYS A 201 -9.19 13.56 2.83
CA LYS A 201 -9.54 14.45 1.73
C LYS A 201 -10.37 13.67 0.71
N ILE A 202 -11.67 13.91 0.74
CA ILE A 202 -12.65 13.30 -0.16
C ILE A 202 -13.03 14.37 -1.20
N ASN A 203 -12.12 14.66 -2.12
CA ASN A 203 -12.37 15.59 -3.22
C ASN A 203 -12.15 14.88 -4.55
#